data_AF-A0A3B8MG02-F1
#
_entry.id   AF-A0A3B8MG02-F1
#
_cell.length_a   1.000
_cell.length_b   1.000
_cell.length_c   1.000
_cell.angle_alpha   90.00
_cell.angle_beta   90.00
_cell.angle_gamma   90.00
#
_symmetry.space_group_name_H-M   'P 1'
#
loop_
_entity.id
_entity.type
_entity.pdbx_description
1 polymer ?
#
loop_
_entity_poly.entity_id
_entity_poly.type
_entity_poly.pdbx_seq_one_letter_code
_entity_poly.pdbx_strand_id
1 'polypeptide(L)'
;GEPPYLDVYKGVDMSIAGIQAWRSALADSAPMEVPDFRKEGARRKYRNDHWSPDPTRKGKKPPSSILGRIEPHKEAQALAKKVWATKGYHI
;
A
#
# COMPACT_ATOMS: atom_id res chain seq x y z
N GLY A 1 -21.48 23.63 15.26
CA GLY A 1 -20.27 23.96 14.48
C GLY A 1 -20.33 23.19 13.19
N GLU A 2 -19.93 23.81 12.08
CA GLU A 2 -19.91 23.18 10.75
C GLU A 2 -18.62 22.38 10.53
N PRO A 3 -18.66 21.21 9.89
CA PRO A 3 -17.46 20.48 9.50
C PRO A 3 -16.59 21.31 8.53
N PRO A 4 -15.25 21.18 8.60
CA PRO A 4 -14.39 21.83 7.62
C PRO A 4 -14.58 21.21 6.23
N TYR A 5 -14.17 21.93 5.19
CA TYR A 5 -14.20 21.41 3.82
C TYR A 5 -13.46 20.07 3.69
N LEU A 6 -12.25 19.96 4.25
CA LEU A 6 -11.51 18.69 4.36
C LEU A 6 -11.89 17.98 5.66
N ASP A 7 -13.09 17.40 5.67
CA ASP A 7 -13.51 16.51 6.73
C ASP A 7 -12.82 15.13 6.63
N VAL A 8 -13.05 14.30 7.64
CA VAL A 8 -12.49 12.95 7.72
C VAL A 8 -12.88 12.09 6.51
N TYR A 9 -14.09 12.26 5.96
CA TYR A 9 -14.56 11.44 4.84
C TYR A 9 -13.90 11.85 3.53
N LYS A 10 -13.75 13.16 3.25
CA LYS A 10 -13.00 13.61 2.08
C LYS A 10 -11.54 13.19 2.13
N GLY A 11 -10.90 13.30 3.29
CA GLY A 11 -9.52 12.81 3.46
C GLY A 11 -9.39 11.31 3.17
N VAL A 12 -10.39 10.53 3.58
CA VAL A 12 -10.42 9.08 3.30
C VAL A 12 -10.70 8.80 1.82
N ASP A 13 -11.65 9.49 1.18
CA ASP A 13 -11.94 9.33 -0.26
C ASP A 13 -10.68 9.56 -1.11
N MET A 14 -9.89 10.59 -0.77
CA MET A 14 -8.62 10.89 -1.45
C MET A 14 -7.58 9.78 -1.25
N SER A 15 -7.51 9.22 -0.04
CA SER A 15 -6.49 8.23 0.32
C SER A 15 -6.81 6.82 -0.20
N ILE A 16 -8.09 6.42 -0.16
CA ILE A 16 -8.51 5.06 -0.53
C ILE A 16 -8.37 4.81 -2.04
N ALA A 17 -8.44 5.85 -2.86
CA ALA A 17 -8.20 5.74 -4.30
C ALA A 17 -6.83 5.12 -4.60
N GLY A 18 -5.77 5.49 -3.87
CA GLY A 18 -4.44 4.90 -4.03
C GLY A 18 -4.37 3.43 -3.61
N ILE A 19 -5.06 3.06 -2.53
CA ILE A 19 -5.14 1.66 -2.08
C ILE A 19 -5.87 0.79 -3.12
N GLN A 20 -6.99 1.27 -3.63
CA GLN A 20 -7.76 0.56 -4.65
C GLN A 20 -7.03 0.50 -5.99
N ALA A 21 -6.26 1.54 -6.35
CA ALA A 21 -5.39 1.52 -7.52
C ALA A 21 -4.32 0.43 -7.42
N TRP A 22 -3.72 0.21 -6.23
CA TRP A 22 -2.78 -0.90 -6.06
C TRP A 22 -3.45 -2.27 -6.16
N ARG A 23 -4.66 -2.44 -5.61
CA ARG A 23 -5.45 -3.66 -5.83
C ARG A 23 -5.75 -3.89 -7.30
N SER A 24 -6.11 -2.82 -8.03
CA SER A 24 -6.36 -2.85 -9.47
C SER A 24 -5.11 -3.29 -10.24
N ALA A 25 -3.95 -2.69 -9.97
CA ALA A 25 -2.69 -3.05 -10.62
C ALA A 25 -2.33 -4.54 -10.43
N LEU A 26 -2.60 -5.10 -9.24
CA LEU A 26 -2.39 -6.53 -8.95
C LEU A 26 -3.44 -7.45 -9.57
N ALA A 27 -4.57 -6.89 -9.99
CA ALA A 27 -5.68 -7.59 -10.65
C ALA A 27 -5.74 -7.22 -12.14
N ASP A 28 -4.59 -7.10 -12.79
CA ASP A 28 -4.47 -6.80 -14.23
C ASP A 28 -5.25 -5.55 -14.67
N SER A 29 -5.11 -4.48 -13.87
CA SER A 29 -5.78 -3.19 -14.08
C SER A 29 -7.32 -3.27 -14.10
N ALA A 30 -7.90 -4.29 -13.47
CA ALA A 30 -9.35 -4.41 -13.34
C ALA A 30 -9.95 -3.23 -12.56
N PRO A 31 -11.16 -2.75 -12.90
CA PRO A 31 -11.86 -1.72 -12.14
C PRO A 31 -12.07 -2.15 -10.68
N MET A 32 -11.81 -1.24 -9.75
CA MET A 32 -12.04 -1.45 -8.32
C MET A 32 -13.06 -0.43 -7.80
N GLU A 33 -14.00 -0.88 -6.99
CA GLU A 33 -14.95 0.02 -6.32
C GLU A 33 -14.19 0.96 -5.37
N VAL A 34 -14.47 2.26 -5.46
CA VAL A 34 -14.07 3.23 -4.43
C VAL A 34 -15.27 3.43 -3.51
N PRO A 35 -15.25 2.87 -2.29
CA PRO A 35 -16.43 2.84 -1.44
C PRO A 35 -16.71 4.21 -0.81
N ASP A 36 -17.98 4.62 -0.81
CA ASP A 36 -18.40 5.80 -0.05
C ASP A 36 -18.58 5.45 1.43
N PHE A 37 -17.57 5.78 2.23
CA PHE A 37 -17.57 5.49 3.66
C PHE A 37 -18.43 6.40 4.52
N ARG A 38 -19.16 7.36 3.94
CA ARG A 38 -20.26 8.02 4.67
C ARG A 38 -21.39 7.03 4.95
N LYS A 39 -21.57 6.05 4.06
CA LYS A 39 -22.54 4.97 4.19
C LYS A 39 -22.04 3.89 5.14
N GLU A 40 -22.75 3.66 6.23
CA GLU A 40 -22.36 2.65 7.21
C GLU A 40 -22.29 1.23 6.64
N GLY A 41 -23.23 0.89 5.75
CA GLY A 41 -23.26 -0.41 5.07
C GLY A 41 -21.97 -0.66 4.27
N ALA A 42 -21.40 0.37 3.64
CA ALA A 42 -20.11 0.26 2.96
C ALA A 42 -18.98 -0.01 3.96
N ARG A 43 -18.90 0.76 5.07
CA ARG A 43 -17.87 0.57 6.11
C ARG A 43 -17.86 -0.83 6.69
N ARG A 44 -19.03 -1.44 6.90
CA ARG A 44 -19.15 -2.80 7.46
C ARG A 44 -18.44 -3.85 6.61
N LYS A 45 -18.46 -3.70 5.28
CA LYS A 45 -17.76 -4.61 4.35
C LYS A 45 -16.24 -4.59 4.52
N TYR A 46 -15.67 -3.45 4.92
CA TYR A 46 -14.22 -3.24 5.03
C TYR A 46 -13.69 -3.27 6.47
N ARG A 47 -14.55 -3.49 7.48
CA ARG A 47 -14.19 -3.45 8.92
C ARG A 47 -13.01 -4.36 9.29
N ASN A 48 -12.91 -5.51 8.62
CA ASN A 48 -11.88 -6.53 8.87
C ASN A 48 -10.82 -6.57 7.75
N ASP A 49 -10.78 -5.56 6.89
CA ASP A 49 -9.70 -5.43 5.91
C ASP A 49 -8.42 -5.00 6.64
N HIS A 50 -7.48 -5.93 6.75
CA HIS A 50 -6.19 -5.72 7.40
C HIS A 50 -5.04 -5.70 6.39
N TRP A 51 -5.34 -5.57 5.10
CA TRP A 51 -4.34 -5.50 4.05
C TRP A 51 -3.53 -4.21 4.17
N SER A 52 -2.23 -4.34 4.46
CA SER A 52 -1.38 -3.21 4.79
C SER A 52 0.09 -3.49 4.45
N PRO A 53 0.83 -2.50 3.90
CA PRO A 53 2.26 -2.65 3.61
C PRO A 53 3.16 -2.56 4.85
N ASP A 54 2.62 -2.15 6.00
CA ASP A 54 3.40 -2.01 7.24
C ASP A 54 4.00 -3.36 7.66
N PRO A 55 5.34 -3.50 7.76
CA PRO A 55 5.97 -4.78 8.08
C PRO A 55 5.64 -5.29 9.49
N THR A 56 5.23 -4.43 10.41
CA THR A 56 4.94 -4.79 11.81
C THR A 56 3.52 -5.31 12.01
N ARG A 57 2.61 -4.99 11.08
CA ARG A 57 1.19 -5.38 11.19
C ARG A 57 1.00 -6.87 10.86
N LYS A 58 0.07 -7.56 11.53
CA LYS A 58 -0.28 -8.96 11.17
C LYS A 58 -1.14 -9.00 9.89
N GLY A 59 -1.14 -10.13 9.18
CA GLY A 59 -1.98 -10.38 8.01
C GLY A 59 -1.25 -10.31 6.66
N LYS A 60 -1.99 -10.58 5.57
CA LYS A 60 -1.47 -10.59 4.20
C LYS A 60 -0.93 -9.21 3.81
N LYS A 61 0.26 -9.19 3.24
CA LYS A 61 0.92 -7.97 2.76
C LYS A 61 0.66 -7.74 1.27
N PRO A 62 0.50 -6.49 0.83
CA PRO A 62 0.66 -6.17 -0.58
C PRO A 62 2.12 -6.47 -0.98
N PRO A 63 2.37 -7.02 -2.19
CA PRO A 63 3.71 -7.02 -2.75
C PRO A 63 4.15 -5.57 -3.01
N SER A 64 5.46 -5.35 -3.06
CA SER A 64 6.07 -4.05 -3.42
C SER A 64 6.17 -3.82 -4.93
N SER A 65 5.87 -4.83 -5.74
CA SER A 65 5.90 -4.80 -7.20
C SER A 65 4.78 -5.64 -7.78
N ILE A 66 4.26 -5.24 -8.94
CA ILE A 66 3.32 -6.05 -9.74
C ILE A 66 3.97 -7.35 -10.24
N LEU A 67 5.30 -7.37 -10.34
CA LEU A 67 6.08 -8.55 -10.70
C LEU A 67 6.27 -9.53 -9.53
N GLY A 68 5.66 -9.26 -8.37
CA GLY A 68 5.80 -10.06 -7.17
C GLY A 68 7.15 -9.86 -6.47
N ARG A 69 7.66 -10.93 -5.84
CA ARG A 69 8.94 -10.88 -5.12
C ARG A 69 10.09 -11.04 -6.13
N ILE A 70 10.87 -9.98 -6.28
CA ILE A 70 12.07 -9.98 -7.11
C ILE A 70 13.27 -10.25 -6.20
N GLU A 71 13.93 -11.39 -6.38
CA GLU A 71 15.18 -11.69 -5.70
C GLU A 71 16.34 -11.03 -6.48
N PRO A 72 17.13 -10.12 -5.88
CA PRO A 72 18.20 -9.44 -6.60
C PRO A 72 19.30 -10.40 -7.05
N HIS A 73 19.84 -10.21 -8.26
CA HIS A 73 20.96 -11.00 -8.75
C HIS A 73 22.20 -10.85 -7.84
N LYS A 74 23.02 -11.90 -7.73
CA LYS A 74 24.20 -11.92 -6.86
C LYS A 74 25.16 -10.75 -7.12
N GLU A 75 25.32 -10.38 -8.39
CA GLU A 75 26.16 -9.23 -8.78
C GLU A 75 25.59 -7.89 -8.31
N ALA A 76 24.27 -7.71 -8.40
CA ALA A 76 23.59 -6.51 -7.90
C ALA A 76 23.73 -6.41 -6.37
N GLN A 77 23.64 -7.54 -5.66
CA GLN A 77 23.89 -7.59 -4.21
C GLN A 77 25.34 -7.22 -3.86
N ALA A 78 26.32 -7.73 -4.62
CA ALA A 78 27.73 -7.40 -4.41
C ALA A 78 28.02 -5.92 -4.64
N LEU A 79 27.44 -5.34 -5.71
CA LEU A 79 27.52 -3.91 -5.98
C LEU A 79 26.89 -3.08 -4.86
N ALA A 80 25.68 -3.45 -4.41
CA ALA A 80 24.99 -2.75 -3.34
C ALA A 80 25.83 -2.72 -2.05
N LYS A 81 26.39 -3.87 -1.64
CA LYS A 81 27.29 -3.97 -0.48
C LYS A 81 28.51 -3.06 -0.61
N LYS A 82 29.14 -3.00 -1.78
CA LYS A 82 30.25 -2.08 -2.04
C LYS A 82 29.84 -0.62 -1.87
N VAL A 83 28.71 -0.22 -2.45
CA VAL A 83 28.20 1.17 -2.35
C VAL A 83 27.86 1.53 -0.91
N TRP A 84 27.14 0.64 -0.21
CA TRP A 84 26.75 0.85 1.19
C TRP A 84 27.95 0.99 2.13
N ALA A 85 29.01 0.21 1.92
CA ALA A 85 30.25 0.34 2.69
C ALA A 85 30.88 1.74 2.53
N THR A 86 30.82 2.35 1.33
CA THR A 86 31.31 3.73 1.14
C THR A 86 30.47 4.80 1.86
N LYS A 87 29.26 4.44 2.28
CA LYS A 87 28.36 5.28 3.08
C LYS A 87 28.38 4.95 4.57
N GLY A 88 29.25 4.03 5.01
CA GLY A 88 29.39 3.62 6.41
C GLY A 88 28.41 2.54 6.87
N TYR A 89 27.63 1.94 5.96
CA TYR A 89 26.80 0.79 6.27
C TYR A 89 27.58 -0.50 6.02
N HIS A 90 27.92 -1.21 7.10
CA HIS A 90 28.58 -2.51 7.05
C HIS A 90 27.55 -3.58 7.41
N ILE A 91 27.14 -4.36 6.39
CA ILE A 91 26.07 -5.37 6.43
C ILE A 91 26.59 -6.71 5.94
#